data_AF-D8TVZ9-F1
#
_entry.id   AF-D8TVZ9-F1
#
_cell.length_a   1.000
_cell.length_b   1.000
_cell.length_c   1.000
_cell.angle_alpha   90.00
_cell.angle_beta   90.00
_cell.angle_gamma   90.00
#
_symmetry.space_group_name_H-M   'P 1'
#
loop_
_entity.id
_entity.type
_entity.pdbx_description
1 polymer ?
#
loop_
_entity_poly.entity_id
_entity_poly.type
_entity_poly.pdbx_seq_one_letter_code
_entity_poly.pdbx_strand_id
1 'polypeptide(L)'
;RCGHQLCVDGNPWYFQGANAYWLIDFVQTDRGIVDRFFDYCNEFGLEVVRLWAFNHNMPYAWGKYDETEFEGLDYIIDSAGRHNIKLILTLGNTWTAYRSPQDFMRMAGIDPVGKDLLDFYNSPEVLHFYRDHVSAILWRKNTFNGRFYRDDDAIMMYDAMNEPRCPGCTDAISQSAQQAFLRAVASHVRDNAPNQLVALGTEGYFLKSYENYNPGAGARCEGEDWATLSKFDSIDATVVHVYERQMESVPPTWTKCDFDCFCNYMVQYLGVHQRIAADVGKPLIMEEYGLILPAYTAEQRVLLFQLVADNLHWMKSTGGPMVGAMFWNAAIGNVWDDGYNVYLDASIYKPKPSPVSSTPALNSVPAAINVTSPSTEAASTSAIDTKPSTESESAAPEPSRAPIYANTETLTDFLRGPQRAACAEDAAGWWLPTWTAAWMQTVDMASYRSRCQDLTVLQVLLSSKDALYKTSV
;
A
#
# COMPACT_ATOMS: atom_id res chain seq x y z
N ARG A 1 4.21 -10.10 21.67
CA ARG A 1 3.09 -10.89 21.11
C ARG A 1 2.46 -11.74 22.20
N CYS A 2 1.17 -12.02 22.11
CA CYS A 2 0.43 -12.91 23.01
C CYS A 2 -0.52 -13.78 22.17
N GLY A 3 0.02 -14.84 21.56
CA GLY A 3 -0.68 -15.59 20.51
C GLY A 3 -0.84 -14.76 19.23
N HIS A 4 -2.03 -14.79 18.65
CA HIS A 4 -2.37 -14.01 17.45
C HIS A 4 -2.73 -12.54 17.76
N GLN A 5 -2.38 -12.03 18.94
CA GLN A 5 -2.58 -10.64 19.33
C GLN A 5 -1.23 -9.96 19.65
N LEU A 6 -1.25 -8.64 19.63
CA LEU A 6 -0.22 -7.82 20.27
C LEU A 6 -0.62 -7.54 21.72
N CYS A 7 0.36 -7.45 22.60
CA CYS A 7 0.12 -7.13 24.00
C CYS A 7 1.13 -6.11 24.50
N VAL A 8 0.66 -5.21 25.35
CA VAL A 8 1.46 -4.30 26.17
C VAL A 8 1.18 -4.67 27.62
N ASP A 9 2.23 -4.93 28.40
CA ASP A 9 2.13 -5.38 29.80
C ASP A 9 1.18 -6.58 30.02
N GLY A 10 1.16 -7.51 29.06
CA GLY A 10 0.32 -8.70 29.09
C GLY A 10 -1.15 -8.48 28.70
N ASN A 11 -1.57 -7.25 28.39
CA ASN A 11 -2.93 -6.95 27.95
C ASN A 11 -3.01 -6.79 26.43
N PRO A 12 -4.03 -7.36 25.76
CA PRO A 12 -4.22 -7.18 24.33
C PRO A 12 -4.28 -5.71 23.93
N TRP A 13 -3.52 -5.36 22.91
CA TRP A 13 -3.43 -4.01 22.38
C TRP A 13 -3.83 -4.00 20.91
N TYR A 14 -4.81 -3.14 20.61
CA TYR A 14 -5.33 -2.87 19.27
C TYR A 14 -5.12 -1.40 18.99
N PHE A 15 -4.69 -1.06 17.78
CA PHE A 15 -4.37 0.31 17.44
C PHE A 15 -4.95 0.70 16.08
N GLN A 16 -5.22 1.98 15.92
CA GLN A 16 -5.31 2.61 14.61
C GLN A 16 -4.04 3.44 14.38
N GLY A 17 -3.63 3.53 13.13
CA GLY A 17 -2.41 4.23 12.74
C GLY A 17 -2.51 4.86 11.37
N ALA A 18 -1.38 5.36 10.88
CA ALA A 18 -1.28 5.94 9.55
C ALA A 18 0.11 5.74 8.95
N ASN A 19 0.19 5.83 7.62
CA ASN A 19 1.46 6.00 6.92
C ASN A 19 1.82 7.48 6.85
N ALA A 20 3.11 7.78 6.88
CA ALA A 20 3.66 9.13 6.74
C ALA A 20 5.06 9.09 6.11
N TYR A 21 5.16 8.45 4.93
CA TYR A 21 6.43 8.23 4.22
C TYR A 21 7.19 9.54 3.91
N TRP A 22 6.47 10.65 3.77
CA TRP A 22 7.00 11.98 3.46
C TRP A 22 7.76 12.65 4.62
N LEU A 23 7.56 12.20 5.87
CA LEU A 23 8.17 12.84 7.04
C LEU A 23 9.69 12.95 6.95
N ILE A 24 10.34 11.91 6.42
CA ILE A 24 11.80 11.83 6.32
C ILE A 24 12.39 12.88 5.36
N ASP A 25 11.63 13.38 4.39
CA ASP A 25 12.08 14.47 3.51
C ASP A 25 11.77 15.84 4.12
N PHE A 26 10.61 15.99 4.77
CA PHE A 26 10.15 17.28 5.28
C PHE A 26 10.81 17.69 6.60
N VAL A 27 11.29 16.73 7.41
CA VAL A 27 12.03 17.00 8.65
C VAL A 27 13.27 17.88 8.41
N GLN A 28 13.85 17.82 7.21
CA GLN A 28 15.00 18.63 6.82
C GLN A 28 14.64 20.09 6.57
N THR A 29 13.42 20.34 6.05
CA THR A 29 12.96 21.69 5.69
C THR A 29 12.28 22.38 6.87
N ASP A 30 11.46 21.64 7.61
CA ASP A 30 10.80 22.11 8.82
C ASP A 30 10.78 20.99 9.84
N ARG A 31 11.80 20.93 10.69
CA ARG A 31 11.89 19.95 11.76
C ARG A 31 10.68 19.96 12.69
N GLY A 32 10.08 21.14 12.92
CA GLY A 32 8.91 21.29 13.79
C GLY A 32 7.63 20.67 13.21
N ILE A 33 7.60 20.32 11.92
CA ILE A 33 6.47 19.59 11.33
C ILE A 33 6.30 18.21 11.96
N VAL A 34 7.39 17.59 12.40
CA VAL A 34 7.37 16.24 13.00
C VAL A 34 6.63 16.27 14.33
N ASP A 35 6.95 17.22 15.22
CA ASP A 35 6.26 17.31 16.52
C ASP A 35 4.78 17.65 16.33
N ARG A 36 4.46 18.64 15.46
CA ARG A 36 3.06 18.97 15.16
C ARG A 36 2.29 17.80 14.56
N PHE A 37 2.92 17.03 13.68
CA PHE A 37 2.31 15.84 13.09
C PHE A 37 1.99 14.80 14.16
N PHE A 38 2.90 14.55 15.10
CA PHE A 38 2.65 13.61 16.19
C PHE A 38 1.64 14.13 17.24
N ASP A 39 1.57 15.44 17.47
CA ASP A 39 0.49 16.06 18.24
C ASP A 39 -0.89 15.77 17.62
N TYR A 40 -1.03 15.94 16.30
CA TYR A 40 -2.25 15.59 15.58
C TYR A 40 -2.52 14.08 15.58
N CYS A 41 -1.49 13.24 15.46
CA CYS A 41 -1.65 11.79 15.60
C CYS A 41 -2.25 11.44 16.96
N ASN A 42 -1.75 12.04 18.05
CA ASN A 42 -2.31 11.88 19.39
C ASN A 42 -3.74 12.42 19.51
N GLU A 43 -4.06 13.56 18.88
CA GLU A 43 -5.41 14.11 18.84
C GLU A 43 -6.41 13.10 18.26
N PHE A 44 -6.06 12.47 17.14
CA PHE A 44 -6.90 11.51 16.43
C PHE A 44 -6.70 10.05 16.85
N GLY A 45 -5.81 9.77 17.82
CA GLY A 45 -5.58 8.43 18.36
C GLY A 45 -4.85 7.49 17.40
N LEU A 46 -4.01 8.05 16.54
CA LEU A 46 -3.10 7.30 15.67
C LEU A 46 -1.86 6.95 16.49
N GLU A 47 -1.87 5.80 17.19
CA GLU A 47 -0.79 5.41 18.11
C GLU A 47 0.44 4.83 17.38
N VAL A 48 0.27 4.44 16.11
CA VAL A 48 1.33 3.85 15.29
C VAL A 48 1.46 4.58 13.96
N VAL A 49 2.69 4.94 13.60
CA VAL A 49 3.02 5.57 12.33
C VAL A 49 4.01 4.70 11.56
N ARG A 50 3.68 4.39 10.31
CA ARG A 50 4.56 3.67 9.39
C ARG A 50 5.24 4.64 8.42
N LEU A 51 6.55 4.50 8.26
CA LEU A 51 7.37 5.36 7.40
C LEU A 51 8.62 4.64 6.92
N TRP A 52 9.27 5.21 5.91
CA TRP A 52 10.46 4.61 5.29
C TRP A 52 11.70 4.99 6.09
N ALA A 53 12.56 4.01 6.36
CA ALA A 53 13.90 4.25 6.91
C ALA A 53 14.95 4.54 5.81
N PHE A 54 14.48 4.96 4.65
CA PHE A 54 15.26 5.30 3.46
C PHE A 54 14.58 6.45 2.74
N ASN A 55 15.33 7.19 1.93
CA ASN A 55 14.79 8.26 1.10
C ASN A 55 15.61 8.41 -0.20
N HIS A 56 15.37 9.47 -0.98
CA HIS A 56 16.03 9.70 -2.27
C HIS A 56 17.56 9.85 -2.17
N ASN A 57 18.07 10.11 -0.97
CA ASN A 57 19.49 10.35 -0.70
C ASN A 57 20.12 9.25 0.16
N MET A 58 19.33 8.31 0.70
CA MET A 58 19.80 7.35 1.69
C MET A 58 19.29 5.91 1.43
N PRO A 59 20.19 4.92 1.27
CA PRO A 59 21.66 5.03 1.06
C PRO A 59 21.97 5.64 -0.32
N TYR A 60 23.17 6.17 -0.55
CA TYR A 60 23.59 6.64 -1.89
C TYR A 60 24.70 5.80 -2.54
N ALA A 61 25.37 4.94 -1.76
CA ALA A 61 26.27 3.89 -2.23
C ALA A 61 26.45 2.84 -1.12
N TRP A 62 27.10 1.71 -1.42
CA TRP A 62 27.43 0.68 -0.42
C TRP A 62 28.15 1.27 0.78
N GLY A 63 27.52 1.15 1.96
CA GLY A 63 28.06 1.62 3.23
C GLY A 63 28.14 3.14 3.35
N LYS A 64 27.52 3.89 2.44
CA LYS A 64 27.56 5.36 2.43
C LYS A 64 26.17 5.96 2.55
N TYR A 65 26.05 6.83 3.55
CA TYR A 65 24.82 7.47 3.98
C TYR A 65 25.08 8.96 4.16
N ASP A 66 24.08 9.78 3.86
CA ASP A 66 24.14 11.20 4.19
C ASP A 66 23.76 11.34 5.66
N GLU A 67 24.67 11.89 6.47
CA GLU A 67 24.45 12.04 7.91
C GLU A 67 23.29 12.99 8.21
N THR A 68 23.06 13.99 7.36
CA THR A 68 21.93 14.92 7.50
C THR A 68 20.60 14.16 7.40
N GLU A 69 20.50 13.23 6.46
CA GLU A 69 19.32 12.39 6.26
C GLU A 69 19.09 11.45 7.45
N PHE A 70 20.16 10.85 7.98
CA PHE A 70 20.09 10.05 9.20
C PHE A 70 19.70 10.87 10.43
N GLU A 71 20.23 12.08 10.61
CA GLU A 71 19.81 12.98 11.69
C GLU A 71 18.33 13.36 11.57
N GLY A 72 17.79 13.45 10.35
CA GLY A 72 16.36 13.61 10.12
C GLY A 72 15.54 12.44 10.68
N LEU A 73 15.94 11.22 10.34
CA LEU A 73 15.30 10.00 10.86
C LEU A 73 15.48 9.88 12.38
N ASP A 74 16.66 10.25 12.92
CA ASP A 74 16.92 10.30 14.37
C ASP A 74 15.92 11.22 15.07
N TYR A 75 15.66 12.41 14.51
CA TYR A 75 14.70 13.35 15.08
C TYR A 75 13.28 12.81 15.07
N ILE A 76 12.88 12.13 13.99
CA ILE A 76 11.55 11.52 13.88
C ILE A 76 11.37 10.45 14.96
N ILE A 77 12.36 9.57 15.16
CA ILE A 77 12.30 8.51 16.18
C ILE A 77 12.32 9.09 17.60
N ASP A 78 13.15 10.10 17.86
CA ASP A 78 13.16 10.80 19.16
C ASP A 78 11.81 11.47 19.44
N SER A 79 11.27 12.19 18.45
CA SER A 79 9.98 12.86 18.57
C SER A 79 8.84 11.86 18.77
N ALA A 80 8.82 10.74 18.04
CA ALA A 80 7.83 9.69 18.25
C ALA A 80 7.85 9.18 19.70
N GLY A 81 9.04 8.89 20.25
CA GLY A 81 9.20 8.49 21.64
C GLY A 81 8.68 9.55 22.63
N ARG A 82 8.99 10.84 22.40
CA ARG A 82 8.49 11.95 23.25
C ARG A 82 6.97 12.12 23.20
N HIS A 83 6.34 11.76 22.07
CA HIS A 83 4.89 11.85 21.87
C HIS A 83 4.17 10.52 22.13
N ASN A 84 4.87 9.48 22.62
CA ASN A 84 4.33 8.14 22.84
C ASN A 84 3.71 7.51 21.57
N ILE A 85 4.29 7.80 20.40
CA ILE A 85 3.95 7.20 19.12
C ILE A 85 4.92 6.04 18.86
N LYS A 86 4.37 4.90 18.42
CA LYS A 86 5.17 3.76 17.95
C LYS A 86 5.40 3.84 16.45
N LEU A 87 6.57 3.39 16.01
CA LEU A 87 6.98 3.43 14.61
C LEU A 87 7.09 2.03 14.01
N ILE A 88 6.63 1.92 12.77
CA ILE A 88 6.96 0.81 11.87
C ILE A 88 7.91 1.36 10.82
N LEU A 89 9.14 0.83 10.77
CA LEU A 89 10.18 1.29 9.85
C LEU A 89 10.35 0.29 8.71
N THR A 90 10.07 0.72 7.49
CA THR A 90 10.26 -0.11 6.29
C THR A 90 11.67 0.06 5.73
N LEU A 91 12.32 -1.07 5.43
CA LEU A 91 13.76 -1.14 5.15
C LEU A 91 14.14 -1.11 3.66
N GLY A 92 13.15 -1.12 2.76
CA GLY A 92 13.35 -0.94 1.32
C GLY A 92 12.00 -0.89 0.59
N ASN A 93 12.02 -0.74 -0.74
CA ASN A 93 10.81 -0.59 -1.55
C ASN A 93 10.85 -1.46 -2.80
N THR A 94 9.70 -1.99 -3.22
CA THR A 94 9.53 -2.59 -4.55
C THR A 94 9.41 -1.55 -5.66
N TRP A 95 8.83 -0.39 -5.33
CA TRP A 95 8.48 0.63 -6.31
C TRP A 95 9.63 1.59 -6.61
N THR A 96 9.45 2.36 -7.69
CA THR A 96 10.45 3.33 -8.16
C THR A 96 10.56 4.59 -7.29
N ALA A 97 9.56 4.86 -6.45
CA ALA A 97 9.61 5.98 -5.52
C ALA A 97 10.73 5.74 -4.48
N TYR A 98 11.54 6.78 -4.23
CA TYR A 98 12.70 6.77 -3.34
C TYR A 98 13.87 5.87 -3.80
N ARG A 99 13.99 4.66 -3.24
CA ARG A 99 15.05 3.69 -3.54
C ARG A 99 14.44 2.41 -4.05
N SER A 100 14.51 2.26 -5.36
CA SER A 100 13.99 1.11 -6.09
C SER A 100 14.92 -0.10 -6.01
N PRO A 101 14.44 -1.32 -6.27
CA PRO A 101 15.29 -2.50 -6.39
C PRO A 101 16.44 -2.30 -7.39
N GLN A 102 16.21 -1.56 -8.48
CA GLN A 102 17.27 -1.21 -9.43
C GLN A 102 18.37 -0.33 -8.83
N ASP A 103 18.03 0.58 -7.90
CA ASP A 103 19.04 1.39 -7.19
C ASP A 103 19.88 0.51 -6.27
N PHE A 104 19.26 -0.42 -5.55
CA PHE A 104 19.96 -1.41 -4.74
C PHE A 104 20.89 -2.28 -5.60
N MET A 105 20.45 -2.74 -6.79
CA MET A 105 21.31 -3.47 -7.74
C MET A 105 22.53 -2.63 -8.15
N ARG A 106 22.33 -1.38 -8.54
CA ARG A 106 23.43 -0.49 -8.92
C ARG A 106 24.42 -0.27 -7.77
N MET A 107 23.91 -0.04 -6.56
CA MET A 107 24.75 0.14 -5.36
C MET A 107 25.51 -1.15 -4.98
N ALA A 108 24.96 -2.32 -5.30
CA ALA A 108 25.61 -3.62 -5.17
C ALA A 108 26.57 -3.94 -6.34
N GLY A 109 26.72 -3.05 -7.32
CA GLY A 109 27.60 -3.24 -8.49
C GLY A 109 27.00 -4.06 -9.63
N ILE A 110 25.69 -4.24 -9.64
CA ILE A 110 24.94 -4.97 -10.67
C ILE A 110 24.24 -3.97 -11.60
N ASP A 111 24.45 -4.11 -12.91
CA ASP A 111 23.70 -3.35 -13.92
C ASP A 111 22.27 -3.91 -14.04
N PRO A 112 21.21 -3.12 -13.75
CA PRO A 112 19.83 -3.58 -13.83
C PRO A 112 19.29 -3.67 -15.26
N VAL A 113 20.04 -3.24 -16.28
CA VAL A 113 19.57 -3.30 -17.69
C VAL A 113 19.26 -4.75 -18.09
N GLY A 114 18.02 -4.97 -18.54
CA GLY A 114 17.53 -6.29 -18.97
C GLY A 114 17.27 -7.27 -17.82
N LYS A 115 17.24 -6.80 -16.57
CA LYS A 115 16.95 -7.59 -15.38
C LYS A 115 15.56 -7.32 -14.83
N ASP A 116 15.12 -8.15 -13.89
CA ASP A 116 13.84 -8.00 -13.19
C ASP A 116 13.97 -8.20 -11.66
N LEU A 117 12.84 -8.25 -10.97
CA LEU A 117 12.79 -8.52 -9.52
C LEU A 117 13.32 -9.93 -9.16
N LEU A 118 13.19 -10.92 -10.04
CA LEU A 118 13.72 -12.25 -9.79
C LEU A 118 15.26 -12.25 -9.83
N ASP A 119 15.88 -11.48 -10.74
CA ASP A 119 17.32 -11.23 -10.71
C ASP A 119 17.75 -10.54 -9.40
N PHE A 120 16.97 -9.56 -8.92
CA PHE A 120 17.21 -8.89 -7.64
C PHE A 120 17.22 -9.89 -6.48
N TYR A 121 16.20 -10.75 -6.37
CA TYR A 121 16.11 -11.74 -5.29
C TYR A 121 17.19 -12.83 -5.37
N ASN A 122 17.67 -13.17 -6.58
CA ASN A 122 18.71 -14.18 -6.78
C ASN A 122 20.14 -13.66 -6.59
N SER A 123 20.36 -12.34 -6.55
CA SER A 123 21.72 -11.80 -6.43
C SER A 123 22.25 -11.89 -4.99
N PRO A 124 23.31 -12.68 -4.74
CA PRO A 124 23.95 -12.70 -3.42
C PRO A 124 24.62 -11.37 -3.07
N GLU A 125 25.09 -10.60 -4.06
CA GLU A 125 25.66 -9.26 -3.87
C GLU A 125 24.59 -8.28 -3.37
N VAL A 126 23.41 -8.30 -3.98
CA VAL A 126 22.26 -7.48 -3.54
C VAL A 126 21.84 -7.87 -2.13
N LEU A 127 21.70 -9.17 -1.81
CA LEU A 127 21.33 -9.59 -0.47
C LEU A 127 22.37 -9.17 0.58
N HIS A 128 23.66 -9.23 0.25
CA HIS A 128 24.73 -8.77 1.14
C HIS A 128 24.63 -7.25 1.36
N PHE A 129 24.54 -6.46 0.29
CA PHE A 129 24.30 -5.02 0.40
C PHE A 129 23.07 -4.72 1.25
N TYR A 130 21.97 -5.43 1.03
CA TYR A 130 20.72 -5.22 1.75
C TYR A 130 20.88 -5.48 3.25
N ARG A 131 21.59 -6.55 3.64
CA ARG A 131 21.88 -6.84 5.06
C ARG A 131 22.80 -5.81 5.70
N ASP A 132 23.79 -5.32 4.97
CA ASP A 132 24.63 -4.21 5.44
C ASP A 132 23.80 -2.93 5.61
N HIS A 133 22.84 -2.69 4.70
CA HIS A 133 21.91 -1.57 4.80
C HIS A 133 21.02 -1.65 6.03
N VAL A 134 20.40 -2.81 6.24
CA VAL A 134 19.62 -3.08 7.45
C VAL A 134 20.49 -2.92 8.69
N SER A 135 21.73 -3.43 8.69
CA SER A 135 22.65 -3.27 9.83
C SER A 135 22.95 -1.81 10.12
N ALA A 136 23.18 -0.99 9.10
CA ALA A 136 23.43 0.44 9.26
C ALA A 136 22.26 1.16 9.95
N ILE A 137 21.02 0.81 9.61
CA ILE A 137 19.81 1.35 10.25
C ILE A 137 19.69 0.83 11.70
N LEU A 138 19.73 -0.49 11.91
CA LEU A 138 19.49 -1.08 13.23
C LEU A 138 20.53 -0.63 14.27
N TRP A 139 21.79 -0.53 13.85
CA TRP A 139 22.91 -0.14 14.70
C TRP A 139 23.19 1.37 14.70
N ARG A 140 22.34 2.18 14.04
CA ARG A 140 22.40 3.64 14.16
C ARG A 140 22.17 4.03 15.60
N LYS A 141 23.09 4.83 16.16
CA LYS A 141 22.91 5.50 17.44
C LYS A 141 22.28 6.86 17.20
N ASN A 142 21.05 7.03 17.67
CA ASN A 142 20.27 8.25 17.53
C ASN A 142 21.02 9.43 18.19
N THR A 143 21.20 10.52 17.43
CA THR A 143 21.95 11.72 17.88
C THR A 143 21.21 12.58 18.90
N PHE A 144 19.89 12.46 19.01
CA PHE A 144 19.06 13.23 19.94
C PHE A 144 18.88 12.54 21.29
N ASN A 145 18.64 11.22 21.29
CA ASN A 145 18.34 10.47 22.50
C ASN A 145 19.43 9.48 22.94
N GLY A 146 20.45 9.24 22.09
CA GLY A 146 21.60 8.39 22.39
C GLY A 146 21.33 6.88 22.39
N ARG A 147 20.12 6.41 22.06
CA ARG A 147 19.77 5.00 21.95
C ARG A 147 20.16 4.45 20.58
N PHE A 148 20.46 3.16 20.50
CA PHE A 148 20.50 2.48 19.22
C PHE A 148 19.06 2.23 18.73
N TYR A 149 18.80 2.29 17.42
CA TYR A 149 17.46 2.04 16.89
C TYR A 149 16.94 0.65 17.29
N ARG A 150 17.79 -0.38 17.24
CA ARG A 150 17.51 -1.73 17.74
C ARG A 150 17.13 -1.83 19.23
N ASP A 151 17.36 -0.78 20.01
CA ASP A 151 17.06 -0.73 21.45
C ASP A 151 16.09 0.43 21.80
N ASP A 152 15.55 1.13 20.80
CA ASP A 152 14.61 2.23 20.98
C ASP A 152 13.18 1.70 20.97
N ASP A 153 12.46 1.89 22.08
CA ASP A 153 11.09 1.40 22.24
C ASP A 153 10.07 2.22 21.43
N ALA A 154 10.46 3.39 20.92
CA ALA A 154 9.68 4.12 19.93
C ALA A 154 9.54 3.31 18.63
N ILE A 155 10.49 2.44 18.30
CA ILE A 155 10.39 1.55 17.14
C ILE A 155 9.75 0.24 17.59
N MET A 156 8.54 0.00 17.10
CA MET A 156 7.74 -1.19 17.41
C MET A 156 8.07 -2.36 16.50
N MET A 157 8.27 -2.10 15.21
CA MET A 157 8.39 -3.12 14.19
C MET A 157 9.23 -2.66 13.02
N TYR A 158 9.86 -3.61 12.35
CA TYR A 158 10.48 -3.41 11.04
C TYR A 158 9.78 -4.22 9.97
N ASP A 159 9.55 -3.59 8.82
CA ASP A 159 9.18 -4.28 7.59
C ASP A 159 10.42 -4.63 6.79
N ALA A 160 10.49 -5.89 6.34
CA ALA A 160 11.56 -6.34 5.48
C ALA A 160 11.62 -5.52 4.18
N MET A 161 10.50 -5.14 3.58
CA MET A 161 10.43 -4.38 2.32
C MET A 161 8.99 -3.88 2.11
N ASN A 162 8.78 -2.72 1.48
CA ASN A 162 7.44 -2.26 1.11
C ASN A 162 6.94 -3.01 -0.14
N GLU A 163 5.80 -3.70 0.00
CA GLU A 163 5.06 -4.39 -1.06
C GLU A 163 5.92 -5.36 -1.90
N PRO A 164 6.63 -6.34 -1.30
CA PRO A 164 7.52 -7.24 -2.03
C PRO A 164 6.75 -8.13 -3.02
N ARG A 165 6.88 -7.85 -4.31
CA ARG A 165 6.33 -8.64 -5.43
C ARG A 165 7.40 -9.44 -6.16
N CYS A 166 7.00 -10.44 -6.93
CA CYS A 166 7.82 -11.14 -7.91
C CYS A 166 6.98 -11.46 -9.17
N PRO A 167 6.69 -10.46 -10.03
CA PRO A 167 5.80 -10.61 -11.16
C PRO A 167 6.20 -11.77 -12.08
N GLY A 168 5.28 -12.71 -12.31
CA GLY A 168 5.51 -13.91 -13.12
C GLY A 168 6.15 -15.09 -12.38
N CYS A 169 6.62 -14.90 -11.14
CA CYS A 169 7.23 -15.94 -10.32
C CYS A 169 6.17 -16.89 -9.75
N THR A 170 5.69 -17.85 -10.57
CA THR A 170 4.61 -18.76 -10.16
C THR A 170 5.06 -20.22 -9.98
N ASP A 171 6.25 -20.55 -10.48
CA ASP A 171 6.89 -21.84 -10.29
C ASP A 171 7.64 -21.93 -8.95
N ALA A 172 7.99 -23.14 -8.53
CA ALA A 172 8.61 -23.37 -7.23
C ALA A 172 10.02 -22.77 -7.09
N ILE A 173 10.78 -22.64 -8.19
CA ILE A 173 12.16 -22.15 -8.15
C ILE A 173 12.15 -20.64 -7.93
N SER A 174 11.37 -19.91 -8.73
CA SER A 174 11.24 -18.45 -8.60
C SER A 174 10.64 -18.05 -7.24
N GLN A 175 9.62 -18.78 -6.77
CA GLN A 175 9.09 -18.61 -5.42
C GLN A 175 10.14 -18.84 -4.33
N SER A 176 10.96 -19.89 -4.47
CA SER A 176 12.02 -20.17 -3.49
C SER A 176 13.05 -19.03 -3.41
N ALA A 177 13.35 -18.34 -4.51
CA ALA A 177 14.30 -17.23 -4.52
C ALA A 177 13.77 -16.03 -3.71
N GLN A 178 12.56 -15.55 -4.01
CA GLN A 178 11.94 -14.45 -3.26
C GLN A 178 11.79 -14.79 -1.77
N GLN A 179 11.27 -15.99 -1.48
CA GLN A 179 11.08 -16.45 -0.10
C GLN A 179 12.40 -16.56 0.67
N ALA A 180 13.49 -17.00 0.01
CA ALA A 180 14.81 -17.07 0.63
C ALA A 180 15.35 -15.66 0.94
N PHE A 181 15.20 -14.71 0.02
CA PHE A 181 15.59 -13.31 0.24
C PHE A 181 14.83 -12.70 1.43
N LEU A 182 13.50 -12.74 1.41
CA LEU A 182 12.67 -12.17 2.48
C LEU A 182 12.94 -12.81 3.84
N ARG A 183 13.10 -14.15 3.88
CA ARG A 183 13.48 -14.85 5.12
C ARG A 183 14.87 -14.43 5.60
N ALA A 184 15.81 -14.25 4.69
CA ALA A 184 17.18 -13.85 4.99
C ALA A 184 17.25 -12.42 5.57
N VAL A 185 16.42 -11.50 5.11
CA VAL A 185 16.28 -10.13 5.65
C VAL A 185 15.57 -10.16 7.00
N ALA A 186 14.40 -10.81 7.09
CA ALA A 186 13.63 -10.88 8.33
C ALA A 186 14.42 -11.55 9.48
N SER A 187 15.17 -12.61 9.18
CA SER A 187 16.04 -13.26 10.18
C SER A 187 17.18 -12.33 10.60
N HIS A 188 17.76 -11.59 9.66
CA HIS A 188 18.82 -10.62 9.97
C HIS A 188 18.34 -9.51 10.91
N VAL A 189 17.11 -9.01 10.72
CA VAL A 189 16.48 -8.07 11.66
C VAL A 189 16.30 -8.73 13.02
N ARG A 190 15.69 -9.91 13.08
CA ARG A 190 15.45 -10.64 14.35
C ARG A 190 16.73 -10.83 15.17
N ASP A 191 17.83 -11.19 14.51
CA ASP A 191 19.12 -11.42 15.17
C ASP A 191 19.78 -10.12 15.68
N ASN A 192 19.50 -8.98 15.02
CA ASN A 192 20.13 -7.69 15.32
C ASN A 192 19.22 -6.70 16.08
N ALA A 193 17.92 -6.97 16.19
CA ALA A 193 16.91 -6.15 16.85
C ALA A 193 15.89 -7.05 17.58
N PRO A 194 16.33 -7.85 18.58
CA PRO A 194 15.52 -8.92 19.17
C PRO A 194 14.34 -8.45 20.01
N ASN A 195 14.24 -7.14 20.29
CA ASN A 195 13.17 -6.54 21.08
C ASN A 195 12.03 -6.00 20.20
N GLN A 196 12.27 -5.80 18.90
CA GLN A 196 11.29 -5.31 17.94
C GLN A 196 10.59 -6.47 17.24
N LEU A 197 9.38 -6.20 16.76
CA LEU A 197 8.65 -7.12 15.89
C LEU A 197 9.24 -7.08 14.47
N VAL A 198 9.02 -8.16 13.72
CA VAL A 198 9.41 -8.23 12.30
C VAL A 198 8.21 -8.63 11.45
N ALA A 199 7.98 -7.89 10.36
CA ALA A 199 7.02 -8.21 9.30
C ALA A 199 7.70 -8.13 7.93
N LEU A 200 6.96 -8.44 6.86
CA LEU A 200 7.49 -8.45 5.49
C LEU A 200 7.05 -7.26 4.62
N GLY A 201 6.11 -6.43 5.08
CA GLY A 201 5.46 -5.38 4.28
C GLY A 201 4.65 -5.89 3.08
N THR A 202 4.10 -7.11 3.18
CA THR A 202 3.31 -7.81 2.15
C THR A 202 1.94 -7.17 1.86
N GLU A 203 1.44 -7.32 0.63
CA GLU A 203 0.10 -6.84 0.26
C GLU A 203 -1.01 -7.86 0.58
N GLY A 204 -0.68 -9.15 0.62
CA GLY A 204 -1.62 -10.22 0.97
C GLY A 204 -1.97 -11.17 -0.16
N TYR A 205 -1.39 -11.04 -1.35
CA TYR A 205 -1.86 -11.86 -2.47
C TYR A 205 -1.60 -13.35 -2.27
N PHE A 206 -2.53 -14.14 -2.77
CA PHE A 206 -2.46 -15.58 -2.76
C PHE A 206 -1.99 -16.12 -4.11
N LEU A 207 -1.08 -17.10 -4.09
CA LEU A 207 -0.57 -17.74 -5.30
C LEU A 207 -1.30 -19.03 -5.68
N LYS A 208 -1.61 -19.90 -4.71
CA LYS A 208 -2.19 -21.24 -4.94
C LYS A 208 -3.43 -21.51 -4.09
N SER A 209 -3.29 -21.33 -2.77
CA SER A 209 -4.40 -21.50 -1.84
C SER A 209 -5.09 -20.17 -1.65
N TYR A 210 -6.43 -20.16 -1.62
CA TYR A 210 -7.24 -18.96 -1.41
C TYR A 210 -7.18 -17.92 -2.54
N GLU A 211 -6.66 -18.25 -3.72
CA GLU A 211 -6.54 -17.33 -4.87
C GLU A 211 -7.89 -16.79 -5.38
N ASN A 212 -8.98 -17.50 -5.11
CA ASN A 212 -10.37 -17.07 -5.31
C ASN A 212 -10.77 -15.86 -4.44
N TYR A 213 -9.99 -15.49 -3.43
CA TYR A 213 -10.19 -14.28 -2.64
C TYR A 213 -9.44 -13.07 -3.17
N ASN A 214 -8.49 -13.24 -4.10
CA ASN A 214 -7.70 -12.14 -4.65
C ASN A 214 -8.57 -11.03 -5.30
N PRO A 215 -8.00 -9.81 -5.49
CA PRO A 215 -8.70 -8.70 -6.14
C PRO A 215 -8.89 -8.86 -7.66
N GLY A 216 -8.36 -9.94 -8.23
CA GLY A 216 -8.34 -10.20 -9.66
C GLY A 216 -7.64 -11.51 -10.01
N ALA A 217 -7.89 -12.01 -11.21
CA ALA A 217 -7.28 -13.25 -11.70
C ALA A 217 -5.74 -13.11 -11.82
N GLY A 218 -5.24 -11.94 -12.19
CA GLY A 218 -3.83 -11.64 -12.33
C GLY A 218 -3.09 -11.40 -11.01
N ALA A 219 -3.77 -11.24 -9.87
CA ALA A 219 -3.10 -10.96 -8.60
C ALA A 219 -2.16 -12.09 -8.17
N ARG A 220 -2.51 -13.37 -8.43
CA ARG A 220 -1.60 -14.50 -8.22
C ARG A 220 -0.30 -14.39 -9.02
N CYS A 221 -0.34 -13.67 -10.14
CA CYS A 221 0.79 -13.48 -11.04
C CYS A 221 1.70 -12.35 -10.61
N GLU A 222 1.35 -11.59 -9.56
CA GLU A 222 2.27 -10.69 -8.87
C GLU A 222 3.32 -11.47 -8.05
N GLY A 223 3.15 -12.80 -7.92
CA GLY A 223 4.14 -13.72 -7.37
C GLY A 223 4.34 -13.62 -5.87
N GLU A 224 3.40 -13.04 -5.14
CA GLU A 224 3.34 -13.15 -3.68
C GLU A 224 2.52 -14.39 -3.30
N ASP A 225 3.01 -15.18 -2.33
CA ASP A 225 2.28 -16.30 -1.72
C ASP A 225 2.11 -16.08 -0.21
N TRP A 226 1.22 -15.15 0.15
CA TRP A 226 1.04 -14.70 1.53
C TRP A 226 0.70 -15.84 2.50
N ALA A 227 -0.06 -16.84 2.06
CA ALA A 227 -0.38 -18.02 2.87
C ALA A 227 0.86 -18.84 3.26
N THR A 228 1.92 -18.80 2.45
CA THR A 228 3.22 -19.40 2.76
C THR A 228 4.10 -18.45 3.57
N LEU A 229 4.16 -17.17 3.17
CA LEU A 229 4.98 -16.15 3.83
C LEU A 229 4.56 -15.91 5.29
N SER A 230 3.25 -15.90 5.58
CA SER A 230 2.68 -15.74 6.93
C SER A 230 3.18 -16.79 7.93
N LYS A 231 3.64 -17.95 7.45
CA LYS A 231 4.13 -19.06 8.28
C LYS A 231 5.62 -18.95 8.64
N PHE A 232 6.35 -17.96 8.15
CA PHE A 232 7.79 -17.85 8.42
C PHE A 232 8.08 -17.66 9.92
N ASP A 233 8.91 -18.52 10.51
CA ASP A 233 9.33 -18.34 11.92
C ASP A 233 10.14 -17.05 12.12
N SER A 234 10.68 -16.49 11.03
CA SER A 234 11.42 -15.23 11.02
C SER A 234 10.54 -13.99 11.12
N ILE A 235 9.21 -14.10 11.17
CA ILE A 235 8.29 -12.95 11.33
C ILE A 235 7.39 -13.10 12.56
N ASP A 236 7.07 -11.97 13.18
CA ASP A 236 6.23 -11.87 14.36
C ASP A 236 4.81 -11.45 14.01
N ALA A 237 4.63 -10.54 13.06
CA ALA A 237 3.33 -10.11 12.58
C ALA A 237 3.17 -10.41 11.08
N THR A 238 1.92 -10.54 10.67
CA THR A 238 1.52 -10.64 9.27
C THR A 238 0.85 -9.34 8.87
N VAL A 239 1.03 -8.93 7.62
CA VAL A 239 0.56 -7.62 7.15
C VAL A 239 -0.10 -7.74 5.79
N VAL A 240 -1.06 -6.87 5.51
CA VAL A 240 -1.79 -6.78 4.23
C VAL A 240 -2.02 -5.34 3.85
N HIS A 241 -2.06 -5.06 2.54
CA HIS A 241 -2.35 -3.76 1.97
C HIS A 241 -3.57 -3.89 1.05
N VAL A 242 -4.59 -3.06 1.23
CA VAL A 242 -5.85 -3.22 0.51
C VAL A 242 -6.31 -1.90 -0.11
N TYR A 243 -6.27 -1.83 -1.43
CA TYR A 243 -6.64 -0.66 -2.20
C TYR A 243 -7.60 -0.99 -3.32
N GLU A 244 -8.50 -0.05 -3.63
CA GLU A 244 -9.38 -0.23 -4.78
C GLU A 244 -8.59 -0.33 -6.09
N ARG A 245 -7.46 0.39 -6.22
CA ARG A 245 -6.63 0.35 -7.43
C ARG A 245 -6.08 -1.05 -7.75
N GLN A 246 -6.04 -1.95 -6.77
CA GLN A 246 -5.62 -3.34 -6.97
C GLN A 246 -6.71 -4.20 -7.63
N MET A 247 -7.97 -3.74 -7.63
CA MET A 247 -9.10 -4.46 -8.22
C MET A 247 -8.94 -4.55 -9.74
N GLU A 248 -8.86 -5.78 -10.24
CA GLU A 248 -8.93 -6.04 -11.67
C GLU A 248 -10.39 -6.17 -12.12
N SER A 249 -10.59 -6.25 -13.45
CA SER A 249 -11.88 -6.65 -14.01
C SER A 249 -12.27 -8.06 -13.55
N VAL A 250 -13.55 -8.26 -13.24
CA VAL A 250 -14.04 -9.54 -12.70
C VAL A 250 -15.04 -10.24 -13.62
N PRO A 251 -15.01 -11.59 -13.71
CA PRO A 251 -15.96 -12.36 -14.52
C PRO A 251 -17.39 -12.27 -13.94
N PRO A 252 -18.43 -12.64 -14.72
CA PRO A 252 -18.37 -13.17 -16.09
C PRO A 252 -18.25 -12.10 -17.17
N THR A 253 -18.48 -10.83 -16.84
CA THR A 253 -18.49 -9.71 -17.80
C THR A 253 -17.16 -8.98 -17.92
N TRP A 254 -16.18 -9.29 -17.08
CA TRP A 254 -14.87 -8.64 -17.03
C TRP A 254 -14.97 -7.12 -16.90
N THR A 255 -15.88 -6.69 -16.03
CA THR A 255 -16.12 -5.28 -15.70
C THR A 255 -15.36 -4.89 -14.45
N LYS A 256 -14.87 -3.64 -14.41
CA LYS A 256 -14.24 -3.09 -13.21
C LYS A 256 -15.24 -3.09 -12.05
N CYS A 257 -14.77 -3.52 -10.89
CA CYS A 257 -15.50 -3.47 -9.63
C CYS A 257 -15.82 -2.00 -9.30
N ASP A 258 -17.08 -1.69 -8.99
CA ASP A 258 -17.44 -0.37 -8.46
C ASP A 258 -17.11 -0.27 -6.96
N PHE A 259 -17.39 0.89 -6.35
CA PHE A 259 -17.09 1.11 -4.94
C PHE A 259 -17.81 0.13 -4.00
N ASP A 260 -19.06 -0.22 -4.28
CA ASP A 260 -19.86 -1.12 -3.43
C ASP A 260 -19.32 -2.55 -3.54
N CYS A 261 -18.99 -2.97 -4.76
CA CYS A 261 -18.26 -4.19 -5.04
C CYS A 261 -16.92 -4.23 -4.29
N PHE A 262 -16.14 -3.14 -4.28
CA PHE A 262 -14.85 -3.06 -3.58
C PHE A 262 -15.01 -3.19 -2.06
N CYS A 263 -16.00 -2.51 -1.46
CA CYS A 263 -16.30 -2.66 -0.03
C CYS A 263 -16.66 -4.12 0.33
N ASN A 264 -17.44 -4.80 -0.52
CA ASN A 264 -17.75 -6.21 -0.34
C ASN A 264 -16.50 -7.10 -0.42
N TYR A 265 -15.66 -6.87 -1.44
CA TYR A 265 -14.37 -7.55 -1.57
C TYR A 265 -13.51 -7.36 -0.32
N MET A 266 -13.32 -6.12 0.14
CA MET A 266 -12.42 -5.80 1.25
C MET A 266 -12.79 -6.56 2.53
N VAL A 267 -14.08 -6.61 2.89
CA VAL A 267 -14.52 -7.35 4.09
C VAL A 267 -14.23 -8.83 3.97
N GLN A 268 -14.42 -9.41 2.79
CA GLN A 268 -14.19 -10.84 2.56
C GLN A 268 -12.70 -11.17 2.49
N TYR A 269 -11.90 -10.30 1.88
CA TYR A 269 -10.45 -10.40 1.82
C TYR A 269 -9.84 -10.31 3.22
N LEU A 270 -10.23 -9.32 4.02
CA LEU A 270 -9.80 -9.22 5.42
C LEU A 270 -10.26 -10.43 6.23
N GLY A 271 -11.49 -10.90 6.03
CA GLY A 271 -12.03 -12.06 6.74
C GLY A 271 -11.22 -13.35 6.51
N VAL A 272 -10.72 -13.60 5.29
CA VAL A 272 -9.86 -14.77 5.04
C VAL A 272 -8.47 -14.60 5.64
N HIS A 273 -7.87 -13.40 5.54
CA HIS A 273 -6.57 -13.11 6.15
C HIS A 273 -6.61 -13.21 7.67
N GLN A 274 -7.68 -12.71 8.29
CA GLN A 274 -7.92 -12.84 9.73
C GLN A 274 -7.94 -14.31 10.15
N ARG A 275 -8.70 -15.17 9.46
CA ARG A 275 -8.73 -16.61 9.77
C ARG A 275 -7.35 -17.25 9.68
N ILE A 276 -6.62 -17.01 8.59
CA ILE A 276 -5.28 -17.57 8.41
C ILE A 276 -4.31 -17.05 9.48
N ALA A 277 -4.36 -15.76 9.82
CA ALA A 277 -3.54 -15.16 10.87
C ALA A 277 -3.80 -15.80 12.26
N ALA A 278 -5.06 -16.06 12.59
CA ALA A 278 -5.41 -16.81 13.80
C ALA A 278 -4.86 -18.25 13.76
N ASP A 279 -5.02 -18.95 12.63
CA ASP A 279 -4.57 -20.34 12.46
C ASP A 279 -3.04 -20.48 12.60
N VAL A 280 -2.27 -19.51 12.11
CA VAL A 280 -0.80 -19.49 12.26
C VAL A 280 -0.32 -18.89 13.59
N GLY A 281 -1.25 -18.38 14.41
CA GLY A 281 -0.93 -17.82 15.73
C GLY A 281 -0.16 -16.50 15.67
N LYS A 282 -0.42 -15.64 14.68
CA LYS A 282 0.25 -14.34 14.52
C LYS A 282 -0.76 -13.19 14.34
N PRO A 283 -0.46 -12.00 14.87
CA PRO A 283 -1.29 -10.82 14.62
C PRO A 283 -1.29 -10.45 13.13
N LEU A 284 -2.40 -9.88 12.69
CA LEU A 284 -2.59 -9.25 11.39
C LEU A 284 -2.66 -7.73 11.56
N ILE A 285 -1.91 -7.00 10.74
CA ILE A 285 -2.02 -5.53 10.63
C ILE A 285 -2.40 -5.21 9.19
N MET A 286 -3.48 -4.46 8.98
CA MET A 286 -3.73 -3.85 7.68
C MET A 286 -2.89 -2.57 7.61
N GLU A 287 -1.67 -2.69 7.11
CA GLU A 287 -0.66 -1.63 7.16
C GLU A 287 -0.89 -0.53 6.13
N GLU A 288 -1.68 -0.79 5.10
CA GLU A 288 -2.11 0.21 4.14
C GLU A 288 -3.54 0.00 3.66
N TYR A 289 -4.31 1.09 3.60
CA TYR A 289 -5.56 1.17 2.86
C TYR A 289 -5.89 2.63 2.54
N GLY A 290 -6.70 2.86 1.50
CA GLY A 290 -7.18 4.21 1.19
C GLY A 290 -7.96 4.30 -0.11
N LEU A 291 -8.49 5.48 -0.40
CA LEU A 291 -9.09 5.84 -1.70
C LEU A 291 -8.47 7.12 -2.21
N ILE A 292 -8.07 7.13 -3.48
CA ILE A 292 -7.53 8.30 -4.15
C ILE A 292 -8.63 9.31 -4.51
N LEU A 293 -8.43 10.58 -4.17
CA LEU A 293 -9.19 11.70 -4.72
C LEU A 293 -8.41 12.28 -5.91
N PRO A 294 -9.09 12.70 -6.99
CA PRO A 294 -10.54 12.84 -7.15
C PRO A 294 -11.25 11.62 -7.77
N ALA A 295 -10.58 10.47 -7.92
CA ALA A 295 -11.21 9.29 -8.54
C ALA A 295 -12.43 8.77 -7.75
N TYR A 296 -12.38 8.92 -6.43
CA TYR A 296 -13.49 8.67 -5.50
C TYR A 296 -14.05 9.97 -4.93
N THR A 297 -15.20 9.88 -4.25
CA THR A 297 -15.76 11.02 -3.52
C THR A 297 -15.28 11.05 -2.07
N ALA A 298 -15.36 12.22 -1.43
CA ALA A 298 -15.09 12.35 0.00
C ALA A 298 -16.01 11.46 0.85
N GLU A 299 -17.28 11.30 0.43
CA GLU A 299 -18.25 10.41 1.09
C GLU A 299 -17.81 8.95 0.98
N GLN A 300 -17.34 8.49 -0.18
CA GLN A 300 -16.82 7.13 -0.33
C GLN A 300 -15.59 6.89 0.55
N ARG A 301 -14.70 7.89 0.68
CA ARG A 301 -13.56 7.80 1.60
C ARG A 301 -14.02 7.66 3.06
N VAL A 302 -15.03 8.41 3.49
CA VAL A 302 -15.62 8.24 4.84
C VAL A 302 -16.20 6.85 5.04
N LEU A 303 -16.93 6.31 4.06
CA LEU A 303 -17.50 4.96 4.13
C LEU A 303 -16.42 3.90 4.29
N LEU A 304 -15.31 4.00 3.53
CA LEU A 304 -14.21 3.07 3.65
C LEU A 304 -13.58 3.12 5.04
N PHE A 305 -13.32 4.32 5.57
CA PHE A 305 -12.72 4.48 6.89
C PHE A 305 -13.62 3.94 8.00
N GLN A 306 -14.93 4.18 7.92
CA GLN A 306 -15.88 3.63 8.90
C GLN A 306 -15.93 2.10 8.80
N LEU A 307 -15.86 1.51 7.60
CA LEU A 307 -15.86 0.06 7.39
C LEU A 307 -14.67 -0.62 8.06
N VAL A 308 -13.49 -0.02 7.91
CA VAL A 308 -12.26 -0.46 8.55
C VAL A 308 -12.33 -0.30 10.06
N ALA A 309 -12.82 0.85 10.55
CA ALA A 309 -12.98 1.10 11.98
C ALA A 309 -13.93 0.08 12.64
N ASP A 310 -15.10 -0.16 12.04
CA ASP A 310 -16.06 -1.16 12.52
C ASP A 310 -15.42 -2.56 12.58
N ASN A 311 -14.65 -2.95 11.56
CA ASN A 311 -13.96 -4.24 11.54
C ASN A 311 -12.92 -4.33 12.67
N LEU A 312 -12.10 -3.30 12.85
CA LEU A 312 -11.10 -3.28 13.92
C LEU A 312 -11.74 -3.30 15.33
N HIS A 313 -12.87 -2.61 15.53
CA HIS A 313 -13.61 -2.65 16.79
C HIS A 313 -14.21 -4.03 17.06
N TRP A 314 -14.71 -4.70 16.01
CA TRP A 314 -15.16 -6.08 16.10
C TRP A 314 -14.02 -7.04 16.47
N MET A 315 -12.85 -6.85 15.86
CA MET A 315 -11.66 -7.64 16.20
C MET A 315 -11.26 -7.43 17.66
N LYS A 316 -11.23 -6.18 18.15
CA LYS A 316 -10.97 -5.91 19.56
C LYS A 316 -12.00 -6.57 20.49
N SER A 317 -13.30 -6.42 20.20
CA SER A 317 -14.36 -6.92 21.09
C SER A 317 -14.46 -8.44 21.14
N THR A 318 -14.01 -9.12 20.10
CA THR A 318 -13.98 -10.59 20.01
C THR A 318 -12.62 -11.19 20.30
N GLY A 319 -11.60 -10.36 20.56
CA GLY A 319 -10.22 -10.79 20.71
C GLY A 319 -9.60 -11.32 19.42
N GLY A 320 -10.09 -10.93 18.25
CA GLY A 320 -9.65 -11.40 16.93
C GLY A 320 -8.23 -10.98 16.52
N PRO A 321 -7.68 -11.58 15.45
CA PRO A 321 -6.25 -11.49 15.10
C PRO A 321 -5.84 -10.20 14.39
N MET A 322 -6.77 -9.44 13.79
CA MET A 322 -6.42 -8.14 13.20
C MET A 322 -6.35 -7.08 14.28
N VAL A 323 -5.13 -6.69 14.63
CA VAL A 323 -4.81 -5.83 15.77
C VAL A 323 -4.54 -4.39 15.38
N GLY A 324 -4.31 -4.13 14.09
CA GLY A 324 -3.96 -2.80 13.59
C GLY A 324 -4.60 -2.50 12.25
N ALA A 325 -4.99 -1.24 12.06
CA ALA A 325 -5.37 -0.72 10.75
C ALA A 325 -4.71 0.66 10.54
N MET A 326 -4.05 0.82 9.40
CA MET A 326 -3.24 2.00 9.09
C MET A 326 -3.56 2.51 7.69
N PHE A 327 -4.07 3.74 7.60
CA PHE A 327 -4.41 4.30 6.30
C PHE A 327 -3.19 4.90 5.61
N TRP A 328 -3.21 4.88 4.29
CA TRP A 328 -2.34 5.67 3.44
C TRP A 328 -3.12 6.93 2.99
N ASN A 329 -2.69 8.14 3.32
CA ASN A 329 -1.68 8.47 4.34
C ASN A 329 -2.10 9.71 5.14
N ALA A 330 -1.52 9.91 6.32
CA ALA A 330 -1.75 11.12 7.11
C ALA A 330 -0.84 12.26 6.65
N ALA A 331 -1.38 13.47 6.61
CA ALA A 331 -0.67 14.68 6.20
C ALA A 331 -1.02 15.85 7.14
N ILE A 332 -0.14 16.84 7.25
CA ILE A 332 -0.44 18.16 7.82
C ILE A 332 0.22 19.25 6.98
N GLY A 333 -0.33 20.46 6.99
CA GLY A 333 0.22 21.59 6.27
C GLY A 333 0.30 21.35 4.76
N ASN A 334 1.36 21.85 4.13
CA ASN A 334 1.55 21.78 2.69
C ASN A 334 2.64 20.76 2.34
N VAL A 335 2.25 19.50 2.25
CA VAL A 335 3.09 18.37 1.80
C VAL A 335 2.66 17.90 0.42
N TRP A 336 3.43 16.99 -0.19
CA TRP A 336 3.03 16.39 -1.46
C TRP A 336 1.73 15.61 -1.32
N ASP A 337 0.92 15.60 -2.38
CA ASP A 337 -0.37 14.94 -2.40
C ASP A 337 -0.42 13.96 -3.57
N ASP A 338 -0.39 12.67 -3.27
CA ASP A 338 -0.58 11.58 -4.22
C ASP A 338 -2.06 11.23 -4.43
N GLY A 339 -2.95 12.08 -3.90
CA GLY A 339 -4.39 11.94 -3.91
C GLY A 339 -4.94 11.15 -2.73
N TYR A 340 -4.11 10.55 -1.87
CA TYR A 340 -4.56 9.80 -0.69
C TYR A 340 -4.51 10.59 0.62
N ASN A 341 -3.97 11.81 0.61
CA ASN A 341 -3.79 12.61 1.83
C ASN A 341 -5.09 12.76 2.63
N VAL A 342 -5.01 12.37 3.90
CA VAL A 342 -5.96 12.78 4.95
C VAL A 342 -5.23 13.83 5.79
N TYR A 343 -5.59 15.09 5.55
CA TYR A 343 -5.03 16.22 6.29
C TYR A 343 -5.61 16.26 7.71
N LEU A 344 -4.76 16.04 8.71
CA LEU A 344 -5.16 16.01 10.12
C LEU A 344 -5.45 17.42 10.69
N ASP A 345 -4.88 18.45 10.08
CA ASP A 345 -5.12 19.86 10.40
C ASP A 345 -6.34 20.46 9.68
N ALA A 346 -7.12 19.63 8.97
CA ALA A 346 -8.37 20.03 8.34
C ALA A 346 -9.52 20.17 9.33
N SER A 347 -10.63 20.80 8.89
CA SER A 347 -11.86 20.87 9.67
C SER A 347 -12.46 19.49 9.92
N ILE A 348 -12.73 19.16 11.18
CA ILE A 348 -13.46 17.95 11.56
C ILE A 348 -14.94 17.97 11.16
N TYR A 349 -15.50 19.15 10.85
CA TYR A 349 -16.90 19.33 10.46
C TYR A 349 -17.04 19.42 8.94
N LYS A 350 -18.10 18.78 8.41
CA LYS A 350 -18.51 18.98 7.02
C LYS A 350 -18.84 20.45 6.77
N PRO A 351 -18.38 21.04 5.65
CA PRO A 351 -18.83 22.35 5.25
C PRO A 351 -20.36 22.34 5.12
N LYS A 352 -21.05 23.27 5.78
CA LYS A 352 -22.48 23.46 5.51
C LYS A 352 -22.64 23.84 4.04
N PRO A 353 -23.58 23.23 3.30
CA PRO A 353 -23.85 23.65 1.93
C PRO A 353 -24.13 25.17 1.93
N SER A 354 -23.31 25.93 1.23
CA SER A 354 -23.58 27.35 1.02
C SER A 354 -24.93 27.48 0.30
N PRO A 355 -25.83 28.38 0.73
CA PRO A 355 -26.99 28.71 -0.07
C PRO A 355 -26.49 29.13 -1.45
N VAL A 356 -27.00 28.49 -2.51
CA VAL A 356 -26.59 28.78 -3.88
C VAL A 356 -26.86 30.25 -4.17
N SER A 357 -25.79 31.05 -4.22
CA SER A 357 -25.84 32.39 -4.79
C SER A 357 -26.10 32.22 -6.28
N SER A 358 -27.28 32.63 -6.73
CA SER A 358 -27.63 32.75 -8.14
C SER A 358 -26.52 33.46 -8.93
N THR A 359 -26.21 32.90 -10.09
CA THR A 359 -25.20 33.26 -11.08
C THR A 359 -25.04 34.77 -11.35
N PRO A 360 -23.86 35.19 -11.86
CA PRO A 360 -23.90 35.96 -13.11
C PRO A 360 -22.93 35.47 -14.20
N ALA A 361 -23.51 35.31 -15.39
CA ALA A 361 -23.01 35.50 -16.77
C ALA A 361 -21.56 35.14 -17.17
N LEU A 362 -21.47 34.28 -18.20
CA LEU A 362 -20.32 34.18 -19.11
C LEU A 362 -19.97 35.56 -19.69
N ASN A 363 -18.71 35.99 -19.51
CA ASN A 363 -18.12 37.05 -20.34
C ASN A 363 -17.05 36.45 -21.26
N SER A 364 -17.37 36.56 -22.55
CA SER A 364 -16.57 36.48 -23.77
C SER A 364 -15.03 36.42 -23.68
N VAL A 365 -14.45 35.44 -24.36
CA VAL A 365 -13.06 35.42 -24.84
C VAL A 365 -12.97 36.18 -26.18
N PRO A 366 -12.03 37.13 -26.40
CA PRO A 366 -11.75 37.67 -27.73
C PRO A 366 -10.77 36.79 -28.51
N ALA A 367 -11.00 36.69 -29.82
CA ALA A 367 -10.24 35.89 -30.77
C ALA A 367 -8.96 36.59 -31.30
N ALA A 368 -8.00 35.72 -31.66
CA ALA A 368 -7.01 35.81 -32.75
C ALA A 368 -5.84 36.81 -32.69
N ILE A 369 -4.61 36.27 -32.78
CA ILE A 369 -3.53 36.82 -33.63
C ILE A 369 -2.83 35.65 -34.37
N ASN A 370 -2.87 35.73 -35.70
CA ASN A 370 -2.11 34.95 -36.68
C ASN A 370 -0.62 35.33 -36.66
N VAL A 371 0.30 34.37 -36.77
CA VAL A 371 1.57 34.57 -37.49
C VAL A 371 1.91 33.32 -38.32
N THR A 372 2.31 33.62 -39.54
CA THR A 372 2.52 32.85 -40.76
C THR A 372 3.71 31.89 -40.77
N SER A 373 3.55 30.77 -41.51
CA SER A 373 4.62 29.88 -42.01
C SER A 373 5.50 30.57 -43.08
N PRO A 374 6.56 29.87 -43.55
CA PRO A 374 6.49 29.47 -44.96
C PRO A 374 6.81 27.99 -45.22
N SER A 375 6.16 27.56 -46.29
CA SER A 375 6.10 26.28 -46.99
C SER A 375 7.40 25.83 -47.66
N THR A 376 7.51 24.52 -47.89
CA THR A 376 7.94 23.97 -49.19
C THR A 376 7.07 22.77 -49.57
N GLU A 377 6.59 22.81 -50.82
CA GLU A 377 5.82 21.82 -51.58
C GLU A 377 6.71 20.58 -51.91
N ALA A 378 6.26 19.43 -52.44
CA ALA A 378 5.14 19.16 -53.34
C ALA A 378 4.83 17.64 -53.45
N ALA A 379 3.56 17.34 -53.81
CA ALA A 379 3.07 16.38 -54.82
C ALA A 379 3.38 14.87 -54.69
N SER A 380 2.50 13.90 -54.96
CA SER A 380 1.18 13.87 -55.63
C SER A 380 0.59 12.43 -55.65
N THR A 381 -0.77 12.35 -55.69
CA THR A 381 -1.66 11.38 -56.42
C THR A 381 -1.62 9.89 -56.05
N SER A 382 -2.69 9.07 -56.06
CA SER A 382 -4.13 9.15 -56.43
C SER A 382 -4.77 7.78 -56.09
N ALA A 383 -5.91 7.76 -55.40
CA ALA A 383 -7.24 7.25 -55.83
C ALA A 383 -7.49 5.73 -56.03
N ILE A 384 -8.38 5.21 -55.17
CA ILE A 384 -9.59 4.36 -55.40
C ILE A 384 -9.44 3.03 -56.16
N ASP A 385 -9.86 1.92 -55.51
CA ASP A 385 -10.74 0.94 -56.17
C ASP A 385 -11.60 0.11 -55.20
N THR A 386 -12.80 -0.26 -55.63
CA THR A 386 -13.84 -0.96 -54.85
C THR A 386 -14.41 -2.19 -55.57
N LYS A 387 -14.80 -3.19 -54.77
CA LYS A 387 -15.73 -4.33 -54.98
C LYS A 387 -15.24 -5.58 -55.74
N PRO A 388 -15.95 -6.74 -55.65
CA PRO A 388 -16.65 -7.39 -54.52
C PRO A 388 -16.36 -8.92 -54.45
N SER A 389 -16.69 -9.63 -53.35
CA SER A 389 -17.40 -10.94 -53.39
C SER A 389 -17.44 -11.72 -52.05
N THR A 390 -18.62 -12.34 -51.87
CA THR A 390 -18.98 -13.57 -51.16
C THR A 390 -18.94 -13.63 -49.63
N GLU A 391 -20.15 -13.53 -49.07
CA GLU A 391 -20.56 -14.11 -47.80
C GLU A 391 -20.28 -15.61 -47.76
N SER A 392 -19.57 -16.07 -46.72
CA SER A 392 -19.78 -17.39 -46.13
C SER A 392 -20.12 -17.17 -44.67
N GLU A 393 -21.28 -17.66 -44.25
CA GLU A 393 -21.72 -17.70 -42.84
C GLU A 393 -20.61 -18.30 -41.97
N SER A 394 -19.98 -17.45 -41.17
CA SER A 394 -19.00 -17.81 -40.15
C SER A 394 -19.51 -17.22 -38.85
N ALA A 395 -19.51 -18.07 -37.81
CA ALA A 395 -20.04 -17.86 -36.47
C ALA A 395 -19.97 -16.41 -35.96
N ALA A 396 -20.99 -16.02 -35.19
CA ALA A 396 -21.02 -14.76 -34.47
C ALA A 396 -19.65 -14.49 -33.82
N PRO A 397 -19.03 -13.33 -34.06
CA PRO A 397 -17.76 -13.01 -33.43
C PRO A 397 -17.94 -13.05 -31.92
N GLU A 398 -17.04 -13.74 -31.20
CA GLU A 398 -16.96 -13.59 -29.75
C GLU A 398 -16.98 -12.10 -29.43
N PRO A 399 -17.78 -11.64 -28.46
CA PRO A 399 -17.80 -10.24 -28.09
C PRO A 399 -16.35 -9.84 -27.78
N SER A 400 -15.84 -8.88 -28.55
CA SER A 400 -14.49 -8.35 -28.42
C SER A 400 -14.21 -8.06 -26.95
N ARG A 401 -13.40 -8.92 -26.32
CA ARG A 401 -13.00 -8.81 -24.92
C ARG A 401 -12.37 -7.43 -24.76
N ALA A 402 -12.99 -6.58 -23.95
CA ALA A 402 -12.33 -5.35 -23.53
C ALA A 402 -10.96 -5.72 -22.93
N PRO A 403 -9.89 -4.96 -23.20
CA PRO A 403 -8.59 -5.22 -22.61
C PRO A 403 -8.73 -5.37 -21.09
N ILE A 404 -8.09 -6.37 -20.50
CA ILE A 404 -7.93 -6.46 -19.05
C ILE A 404 -7.06 -5.28 -18.64
N TYR A 405 -7.68 -4.15 -18.31
CA TYR A 405 -6.98 -2.97 -17.83
C TYR A 405 -6.54 -3.22 -16.38
N ALA A 406 -5.37 -3.83 -16.20
CA ALA A 406 -4.68 -3.81 -14.91
C ALA A 406 -3.86 -2.52 -14.80
N ASN A 407 -4.19 -1.67 -13.83
CA ASN A 407 -3.42 -0.53 -13.28
C ASN A 407 -2.87 0.51 -14.30
N THR A 408 -3.25 1.79 -14.14
CA THR A 408 -2.70 2.92 -14.91
C THR A 408 -1.34 3.40 -14.41
N GLU A 409 -0.76 2.82 -13.36
CA GLU A 409 0.65 3.03 -13.04
C GLU A 409 1.49 2.51 -14.21
N THR A 410 2.29 3.39 -14.79
CA THR A 410 3.32 3.05 -15.79
C THR A 410 4.35 2.14 -15.13
N LEU A 411 4.03 0.86 -15.06
CA LEU A 411 4.92 -0.16 -14.53
C LEU A 411 5.92 -0.47 -15.64
N THR A 412 7.17 -0.13 -15.38
CA THR A 412 8.31 -0.43 -16.26
C THR A 412 8.38 -1.94 -16.53
N ASP A 413 9.01 -2.36 -17.63
CA ASP A 413 9.23 -3.79 -17.94
C ASP A 413 9.81 -4.58 -16.73
N PHE A 414 10.64 -3.93 -15.90
CA PHE A 414 11.19 -4.48 -14.65
C PHE A 414 10.13 -4.93 -13.62
N LEU A 415 8.98 -4.26 -13.58
CA LEU A 415 7.89 -4.49 -12.61
C LEU A 415 6.70 -5.22 -13.23
N ARG A 416 6.66 -5.41 -14.54
CA ARG A 416 5.64 -6.22 -15.24
C ARG A 416 6.22 -6.84 -16.52
N GLY A 417 6.98 -7.91 -16.36
CA GLY A 417 7.52 -8.70 -17.47
C GLY A 417 6.44 -9.51 -18.23
N PRO A 418 6.73 -10.01 -19.44
CA PRO A 418 5.79 -10.79 -20.27
C PRO A 418 5.27 -12.06 -19.57
N GLN A 419 6.03 -12.61 -18.62
CA GLN A 419 5.64 -13.77 -17.82
C GLN A 419 4.42 -13.49 -16.94
N ARG A 420 4.34 -12.31 -16.31
CA ARG A 420 3.17 -11.91 -15.50
C ARG A 420 1.93 -11.76 -16.38
N ALA A 421 2.08 -11.14 -17.55
CA ALA A 421 0.98 -10.94 -18.48
C ALA A 421 0.41 -12.28 -18.99
N ALA A 422 1.28 -13.20 -19.42
CA ALA A 422 0.86 -14.54 -19.85
C ALA A 422 0.18 -15.34 -18.73
N CYS A 423 0.70 -15.26 -17.51
CA CYS A 423 0.07 -15.87 -16.33
C CYS A 423 -1.33 -15.30 -16.07
N ALA A 424 -1.51 -13.98 -16.17
CA ALA A 424 -2.79 -13.35 -15.90
C ALA A 424 -3.86 -13.72 -16.93
N GLU A 425 -3.48 -13.81 -18.21
CA GLU A 425 -4.38 -14.27 -19.28
C GLU A 425 -4.80 -15.73 -19.06
N ASP A 426 -3.87 -16.60 -18.67
CA ASP A 426 -4.19 -18.00 -18.33
C ASP A 426 -5.12 -18.07 -17.11
N ALA A 427 -4.81 -17.31 -16.06
CA ALA A 427 -5.62 -17.25 -14.83
C ALA A 427 -7.05 -16.82 -15.10
N ALA A 428 -7.26 -15.89 -16.03
CA ALA A 428 -8.59 -15.43 -16.41
C ALA A 428 -9.48 -16.54 -17.00
N GLY A 429 -8.90 -17.62 -17.52
CA GLY A 429 -9.65 -18.75 -18.09
C GLY A 429 -10.38 -19.63 -17.07
N TRP A 430 -9.96 -19.60 -15.80
CA TRP A 430 -10.47 -20.53 -14.77
C TRP A 430 -10.75 -19.86 -13.42
N TRP A 431 -10.25 -18.65 -13.18
CA TRP A 431 -10.42 -17.95 -11.91
C TRP A 431 -11.88 -17.51 -11.68
N LEU A 432 -12.39 -17.80 -10.48
CA LEU A 432 -13.72 -17.40 -10.05
C LEU A 432 -13.64 -16.73 -8.67
N PRO A 433 -14.01 -15.43 -8.56
CA PRO A 433 -13.98 -14.73 -7.29
C PRO A 433 -15.02 -15.32 -6.35
N THR A 434 -14.61 -15.63 -5.12
CA THR A 434 -15.53 -16.17 -4.12
C THR A 434 -16.41 -15.08 -3.52
N TRP A 435 -15.90 -13.87 -3.38
CA TRP A 435 -16.62 -12.72 -2.82
C TRP A 435 -17.76 -12.18 -3.70
N THR A 436 -17.92 -12.68 -4.93
CA THR A 436 -19.10 -12.39 -5.79
C THR A 436 -20.19 -13.45 -5.69
N ALA A 437 -19.97 -14.55 -4.96
CA ALA A 437 -20.92 -15.64 -4.87
C ALA A 437 -22.16 -15.24 -4.04
N ALA A 438 -23.34 -15.67 -4.47
CA ALA A 438 -24.63 -15.27 -3.87
C ALA A 438 -24.80 -15.66 -2.38
N TRP A 439 -24.01 -16.60 -1.89
CA TRP A 439 -24.03 -17.06 -0.49
C TRP A 439 -23.07 -16.28 0.43
N MET A 440 -22.22 -15.42 -0.14
CA MET A 440 -21.31 -14.59 0.66
C MET A 440 -22.07 -13.45 1.33
N GLN A 441 -21.63 -13.12 2.54
CA GLN A 441 -22.12 -11.94 3.23
C GLN A 441 -21.67 -10.69 2.48
N THR A 442 -22.60 -9.77 2.21
CA THR A 442 -22.30 -8.48 1.62
C THR A 442 -22.53 -7.37 2.63
N VAL A 443 -21.85 -6.25 2.42
CA VAL A 443 -22.08 -5.01 3.13
C VAL A 443 -23.35 -4.39 2.59
N ASP A 444 -24.31 -4.09 3.48
CA ASP A 444 -25.46 -3.25 3.13
C ASP A 444 -25.00 -1.80 2.97
N MET A 445 -24.53 -1.47 1.77
CA MET A 445 -24.00 -0.17 1.43
C MET A 445 -25.06 0.94 1.47
N ALA A 446 -26.36 0.63 1.38
CA ALA A 446 -27.41 1.63 1.54
C ALA A 446 -27.51 2.07 3.01
N SER A 447 -27.57 1.10 3.92
CA SER A 447 -27.54 1.37 5.36
C SER A 447 -26.22 2.02 5.80
N TYR A 448 -25.09 1.60 5.21
CA TYR A 448 -23.77 2.18 5.50
C TYR A 448 -23.69 3.66 5.10
N ARG A 449 -24.19 4.00 3.90
CA ARG A 449 -24.31 5.39 3.44
C ARG A 449 -25.13 6.26 4.38
N SER A 450 -26.29 5.78 4.81
CA SER A 450 -27.14 6.53 5.73
C SER A 450 -26.46 6.77 7.08
N ARG A 451 -25.78 5.77 7.64
CA ARG A 451 -25.04 5.89 8.91
C ARG A 451 -23.87 6.87 8.83
N CYS A 452 -23.21 6.99 7.68
CA CYS A 452 -22.02 7.83 7.53
C CYS A 452 -22.31 9.20 6.89
N GLN A 453 -23.58 9.51 6.59
CA GLN A 453 -23.96 10.67 5.78
C GLN A 453 -23.45 12.01 6.36
N ASP A 454 -23.29 12.09 7.68
CA ASP A 454 -22.91 13.31 8.40
C ASP A 454 -21.46 13.28 8.91
N LEU A 455 -20.71 12.20 8.63
CA LEU A 455 -19.35 12.00 9.15
C LEU A 455 -18.27 12.52 8.20
N THR A 456 -17.19 13.07 8.77
CA THR A 456 -15.89 13.26 8.11
C THR A 456 -14.95 12.11 8.48
N VAL A 457 -13.85 11.95 7.72
CA VAL A 457 -12.81 10.97 8.07
C VAL A 457 -12.25 11.22 9.47
N LEU A 458 -12.00 12.49 9.82
CA LEU A 458 -11.49 12.86 11.15
C LEU A 458 -12.47 12.50 12.28
N GLN A 459 -13.79 12.62 12.05
CA GLN A 459 -14.79 12.16 13.02
C GLN A 459 -14.80 10.64 13.18
N VAL A 460 -14.56 9.87 12.11
CA VAL A 460 -14.40 8.42 12.19
C VAL A 460 -13.17 8.08 13.05
N LEU A 461 -12.04 8.75 12.84
CA LEU A 461 -10.82 8.55 13.63
C LEU A 461 -11.03 8.84 15.12
N LEU A 462 -11.72 9.94 15.47
CA LEU A 462 -12.05 10.28 16.85
C LEU A 462 -12.99 9.24 17.51
N SER A 463 -14.02 8.79 16.79
CA SER A 463 -14.92 7.73 17.27
C SER A 463 -14.16 6.42 17.50
N SER A 464 -13.25 6.10 16.59
CA SER A 464 -12.42 4.90 16.68
C SER A 464 -11.42 4.97 17.83
N LYS A 465 -10.77 6.11 18.04
CA LYS A 465 -9.93 6.39 19.22
C LYS A 465 -10.69 6.10 20.51
N ASP A 466 -11.92 6.59 20.61
CA ASP A 466 -12.78 6.38 21.77
C ASP A 466 -13.09 4.90 22.01
N ALA A 467 -13.42 4.15 20.95
CA ALA A 467 -13.70 2.71 21.06
C ALA A 467 -12.44 1.87 21.37
N LEU A 468 -11.27 2.28 20.87
CA LEU A 468 -10.02 1.56 21.04
C LEU A 468 -9.32 1.84 22.37
N TYR A 469 -9.43 3.05 22.93
CA TYR A 469 -8.57 3.42 24.07
C TYR A 469 -9.32 3.89 25.31
N LYS A 470 -10.63 4.19 25.25
CA LYS A 470 -11.39 4.42 26.48
C LYS A 470 -11.65 3.08 27.16
N THR A 471 -11.05 2.88 28.34
CA THR A 471 -11.43 1.81 29.26
C THR A 471 -12.90 2.00 29.64
N SER A 472 -13.71 0.95 29.50
CA SER A 472 -15.04 0.90 30.11
C SER A 472 -14.86 1.11 31.61
N VAL A 473 -15.37 2.24 32.12
CA VAL A 473 -15.33 2.61 33.55
C VAL A 473 -16.11 1.59 34.38
#